data_AF-N0GV07-F1
#
_entry.id   AF-N0GV07-F1
#
_cell.length_a   1.000
_cell.length_b   1.000
_cell.length_c   1.000
_cell.angle_alpha   90.00
_cell.angle_beta   90.00
_cell.angle_gamma   90.00
#
_symmetry.space_group_name_H-M   'P 1'
#
loop_
_entity.id
_entity.type
_entity.pdbx_description
1 polymer ?
#
loop_
_entity_poly.entity_id
_entity_poly.type
_entity_poly.pdbx_seq_one_letter_code
_entity_poly.pdbx_strand_id
1 'polypeptide(L)'
;ESPRTPSIHNFVNQIANCADVLQEILKTLFEIILFEDSSNHWSLGKPMLSLILLSDEMYAKLKSQILSSQSADKHPHILQCFDVLMGNITRSIDA
;
A
#
# COMPACT_ATOMS: atom_id res chain seq x y z
N GLU A 1 -16.56 0.36 26.53
CA GLU A 1 -15.22 0.01 26.04
C GLU A 1 -15.13 -1.52 25.98
N SER A 2 -15.16 -2.11 24.79
CA SER A 2 -15.17 -3.58 24.67
C SER A 2 -13.76 -4.11 24.96
N PRO A 3 -13.60 -5.15 25.80
CA PRO A 3 -12.27 -5.68 26.10
C PRO A 3 -11.68 -6.23 24.80
N ARG A 4 -10.57 -5.63 24.36
CA ARG A 4 -9.83 -6.07 23.16
C ARG A 4 -9.64 -7.59 23.25
N THR A 5 -10.29 -8.32 22.36
CA THR A 5 -10.30 -9.79 22.34
C THR A 5 -8.86 -10.32 22.25
N PRO A 6 -8.52 -11.43 22.92
CA PRO A 6 -7.17 -12.02 22.90
C PRO A 6 -6.65 -12.28 21.48
N SER A 7 -7.55 -12.49 20.52
CA SER A 7 -7.24 -12.60 19.09
C SER A 7 -6.58 -11.35 18.50
N ILE A 8 -7.02 -10.15 18.90
CA ILE A 8 -6.44 -8.87 18.42
C ILE A 8 -5.02 -8.72 18.98
N HIS A 9 -4.81 -9.05 20.26
CA HIS A 9 -3.48 -9.00 20.87
C HIS A 9 -2.49 -9.94 20.17
N ASN A 10 -2.93 -11.17 19.87
CA ASN A 10 -2.10 -12.13 19.13
C ASN A 10 -1.79 -11.65 17.72
N PHE A 11 -2.76 -11.05 17.03
CA PHE A 11 -2.57 -10.48 15.70
C PHE A 11 -1.56 -9.32 15.70
N VAL A 12 -1.68 -8.39 16.65
CA VAL A 12 -0.74 -7.27 16.80
C VAL A 12 0.67 -7.77 17.08
N ASN A 13 0.83 -8.76 17.97
CA ASN A 13 2.15 -9.34 18.24
C ASN A 13 2.74 -10.05 17.02
N GLN A 14 1.92 -10.76 16.24
CA GLN A 14 2.39 -11.40 15.01
C GLN A 14 2.81 -10.37 13.95
N ILE A 15 2.04 -9.30 13.76
CA ILE A 15 2.44 -8.21 12.85
C ILE A 15 3.73 -7.54 13.34
N ALA A 16 3.86 -7.28 14.64
CA ALA A 16 5.08 -6.70 15.20
C ALA A 16 6.32 -7.58 14.99
N ASN A 17 6.15 -8.91 14.97
CA ASN A 17 7.22 -9.87 14.66
C ASN A 17 7.53 -9.97 13.16
N CYS A 18 6.66 -9.46 12.29
CA CYS A 18 6.81 -9.46 10.84
C CYS A 18 6.88 -8.01 10.33
N ALA A 19 8.00 -7.33 10.60
CA ALA A 19 8.17 -5.88 10.36
C ALA A 19 7.83 -5.43 8.92
N ASP A 20 8.01 -6.30 7.92
CA ASP A 20 7.77 -5.98 6.51
C ASP A 20 6.41 -6.47 5.97
N VAL A 21 5.55 -7.10 6.78
CA VAL A 21 4.31 -7.74 6.28
C VAL A 21 3.36 -6.74 5.61
N LEU A 22 3.24 -5.53 6.15
CA LEU A 22 2.38 -4.49 5.58
C LEU A 22 2.94 -3.97 4.25
N GLN A 23 4.27 -3.93 4.11
CA GLN A 23 4.92 -3.55 2.87
C GLN A 23 4.69 -4.60 1.78
N GLU A 24 4.80 -5.88 2.13
CA GLU A 24 4.54 -6.97 1.19
C GLU A 24 3.07 -7.02 0.76
N ILE A 25 2.13 -6.75 1.69
CA ILE A 25 0.70 -6.61 1.35
C ILE A 25 0.50 -5.44 0.38
N LEU A 26 1.09 -4.26 0.66
CA LEU A 26 0.96 -3.09 -0.21
C LEU A 26 1.52 -3.38 -1.61
N LYS A 27 2.69 -4.01 -1.70
CA LYS A 27 3.30 -4.43 -2.96
C LYS A 27 2.40 -5.40 -3.73
N THR A 28 1.89 -6.43 -3.06
CA THR A 28 0.98 -7.42 -3.66
C THR A 28 -0.28 -6.75 -4.23
N LEU A 29 -0.88 -5.81 -3.50
CA LEU A 29 -2.04 -5.05 -3.99
C LEU A 29 -1.73 -4.24 -5.25
N PHE A 30 -0.55 -3.63 -5.33
CA PHE A 30 -0.09 -2.94 -6.53
C PHE A 30 0.09 -3.90 -7.71
N GLU A 31 0.71 -5.06 -7.48
CA GLU A 31 0.91 -6.06 -8.53
C GLU A 31 -0.43 -6.59 -9.07
N ILE A 32 -1.39 -6.89 -8.20
CA ILE A 32 -2.75 -7.28 -8.60
C ILE A 32 -3.40 -6.17 -9.45
N ILE A 33 -3.31 -4.92 -9.02
CA ILE A 33 -3.93 -3.80 -9.76
C ILE A 33 -3.27 -3.57 -11.12
N LEU A 34 -1.96 -3.75 -11.22
CA LEU A 34 -1.20 -3.47 -12.44
C LEU A 34 -1.20 -4.62 -13.45
N PHE A 35 -1.27 -5.87 -12.98
CA PHE A 35 -1.00 -7.05 -13.81
C PHE A 35 -2.16 -8.06 -13.90
N GLU A 36 -3.15 -8.00 -13.02
CA GLU A 36 -4.33 -8.87 -13.11
C GLU A 36 -5.54 -8.17 -13.71
N ASP A 37 -6.26 -8.87 -14.59
CA ASP A 37 -7.61 -8.48 -15.04
C ASP A 37 -8.63 -8.80 -13.93
N SER A 38 -8.58 -8.06 -12.82
CA SER A 38 -9.49 -8.28 -11.69
C SER A 38 -10.76 -7.42 -11.84
N SER A 39 -11.96 -7.98 -11.67
CA SER A 39 -13.19 -7.16 -11.66
C SER A 39 -13.32 -6.28 -10.40
N ASN A 40 -12.39 -6.41 -9.45
CA ASN A 40 -12.47 -5.89 -8.09
C ASN A 40 -11.47 -4.76 -7.77
N HIS A 41 -10.81 -4.14 -8.76
CA HIS A 41 -9.84 -3.06 -8.55
C HIS A 41 -10.34 -1.92 -7.64
N TRP A 42 -11.63 -1.58 -7.72
CA TRP A 42 -12.23 -0.55 -6.88
C TRP A 42 -12.22 -0.92 -5.38
N SER A 43 -12.42 -2.21 -5.07
CA SER A 43 -12.37 -2.70 -3.69
C SER A 43 -10.95 -2.78 -3.14
N LEU A 44 -9.95 -2.97 -4.01
CA LEU A 44 -8.52 -3.04 -3.65
C LEU A 44 -7.88 -1.66 -3.49
N GLY A 45 -8.44 -0.63 -4.13
CA GLY A 45 -7.98 0.75 -3.98
C GLY A 45 -8.05 1.26 -2.54
N LYS A 46 -9.13 0.93 -1.80
CA LYS A 46 -9.30 1.33 -0.39
C LYS A 46 -8.22 0.76 0.55
N PRO A 47 -7.98 -0.56 0.62
CA PRO A 47 -6.92 -1.11 1.48
C PRO A 47 -5.52 -0.66 1.02
N MET A 48 -5.27 -0.51 -0.29
CA MET A 48 -4.01 0.03 -0.78
C MET A 48 -3.79 1.46 -0.29
N LEU A 49 -4.81 2.32 -0.40
CA LEU A 49 -4.77 3.70 0.07
C LEU A 49 -4.55 3.80 1.59
N SER A 50 -5.25 2.98 2.38
CA SER A 50 -5.05 2.92 3.84
C SER A 50 -3.61 2.56 4.21
N LEU A 51 -2.99 1.61 3.48
CA LEU A 51 -1.60 1.23 3.70
C LEU A 51 -0.61 2.34 3.30
N ILE A 52 -0.85 3.04 2.19
CA ILE A 52 -0.05 4.20 1.79
C ILE A 52 -0.08 5.29 2.87
N LEU A 53 -1.25 5.56 3.45
CA LEU A 53 -1.44 6.59 4.47
C LEU A 53 -0.86 6.24 5.85
N LEU A 54 -0.62 4.95 6.12
CA LEU A 54 -0.06 4.48 7.39
C LEU A 54 1.43 4.79 7.54
N SER A 55 2.18 4.84 6.44
CA SER A 55 3.62 5.11 6.48
C SER A 55 4.13 5.69 5.16
N ASP A 56 4.54 6.96 5.21
CA ASP A 56 5.21 7.65 4.09
C ASP A 56 6.51 6.91 3.68
N GLU A 57 7.22 6.31 4.65
CA GLU A 57 8.46 5.56 4.39
C GLU A 57 8.18 4.28 3.59
N MET A 58 7.13 3.54 3.95
CA MET A 58 6.73 2.32 3.25
C MET A 58 6.34 2.63 1.79
N TYR A 59 5.59 3.71 1.58
CA TYR A 59 5.22 4.17 0.25
C TYR A 59 6.46 4.59 -0.58
N ALA A 60 7.39 5.36 0.02
CA ALA A 60 8.62 5.78 -0.65
C ALA A 60 9.50 4.59 -1.05
N LYS A 61 9.63 3.59 -0.16
CA LYS A 61 10.38 2.34 -0.43
C LYS A 61 9.76 1.56 -1.58
N LEU A 62 8.43 1.44 -1.62
CA LEU A 62 7.73 0.79 -2.74
C LEU A 62 7.93 1.53 -4.06
N LYS A 63 7.78 2.86 -4.07
CA LYS A 63 8.03 3.71 -5.24
C LYS A 63 9.44 3.50 -5.78
N SER A 64 10.45 3.46 -4.90
CA SER A 64 11.85 3.19 -5.28
C SER A 64 12.03 1.79 -5.86
N GLN A 65 11.43 0.76 -5.26
CA GLN A 65 11.53 -0.61 -5.76
C GLN A 65 10.92 -0.75 -7.16
N ILE A 66 9.73 -0.18 -7.38
CA ILE A 66 9.06 -0.22 -8.68
C ILE A 66 9.89 0.50 -9.74
N LEU A 67 10.45 1.69 -9.43
CA LEU A 67 11.34 2.40 -10.36
C LEU A 67 12.59 1.59 -10.68
N SER A 68 13.24 1.00 -9.67
CA SER A 68 14.45 0.18 -9.88
C SER A 68 14.20 -1.07 -10.72
N SER A 69 12.96 -1.57 -10.74
CA SER A 69 12.56 -2.75 -11.52
C SER A 69 12.24 -2.43 -12.98
N GLN A 70 12.23 -1.15 -13.35
CA GLN A 70 11.83 -0.67 -14.67
C GLN A 70 12.98 0.04 -15.37
N SER A 71 12.93 0.07 -16.70
CA SER A 71 13.93 0.79 -17.51
C SER A 71 13.83 2.31 -17.31
N ALA A 72 14.98 2.99 -17.36
CA ALA A 72 15.09 4.42 -17.01
C ALA A 72 14.20 5.34 -17.87
N ASP A 73 13.95 4.95 -19.12
CA ASP A 73 13.03 5.62 -20.04
C ASP A 73 11.57 5.65 -19.55
N LYS A 74 11.16 4.66 -18.73
CA LYS A 74 9.81 4.59 -18.16
C LYS A 74 9.66 5.35 -16.86
N HIS A 75 10.76 5.72 -16.21
CA HIS A 75 10.74 6.38 -14.89
C HIS A 75 9.90 7.65 -14.87
N PRO A 76 9.98 8.58 -15.84
CA PRO A 76 9.17 9.81 -15.82
C PRO A 76 7.67 9.53 -15.82
N HIS A 77 7.24 8.54 -16.61
CA HIS A 77 5.83 8.16 -16.69
C HIS A 77 5.35 7.48 -15.39
N ILE A 78 6.16 6.58 -14.82
CA ILE A 78 5.85 5.92 -13.55
C ILE A 78 5.75 6.94 -12.42
N LEU A 79 6.68 7.90 -12.35
CA LEU A 79 6.64 8.99 -11.37
C LEU A 79 5.34 9.80 -11.49
N GLN A 80 4.93 10.14 -12.72
CA GLN A 80 3.67 10.84 -12.97
C GLN A 80 2.45 10.01 -12.52
N CYS A 81 2.43 8.70 -12.74
CA CYS A 81 1.36 7.84 -12.25
C CYS A 81 1.25 7.86 -10.72
N PHE A 82 2.38 7.87 -10.01
CA PHE A 82 2.38 8.04 -8.55
C PHE A 82 1.86 9.41 -8.13
N ASP A 83 2.18 10.48 -8.86
CA ASP A 83 1.66 11.82 -8.56
C ASP A 83 0.13 11.89 -8.77
N VAL A 84 -0.38 11.25 -9.83
CA VAL A 84 -1.84 11.13 -10.07
C VAL A 84 -2.52 10.31 -8.97
N LEU A 85 -1.91 9.20 -8.55
CA LEU A 85 -2.40 8.37 -7.46
C LEU A 85 -2.53 9.19 -6.17
N MET A 86 -1.55 10.05 -5.88
CA MET A 86 -1.51 10.84 -4.65
C MET A 86 -2.30 12.16 -4.73
N GLY A 87 -2.53 12.70 -5.93
CA GLY A 87 -3.06 14.04 -6.14
C GLY A 87 -4.47 14.29 -5.58
N ASN A 88 -5.29 13.24 -5.42
CA ASN A 88 -6.66 13.34 -4.90
C ASN A 88 -6.80 12.84 -3.45
N ILE A 89 -5.69 12.46 -2.80
CA ILE A 89 -5.74 11.95 -1.43
C ILE A 89 -5.70 13.13 -0.46
N THR A 90 -6.84 13.49 0.11
CA THR A 90 -6.87 14.23 1.37
C THR A 90 -6.35 13.31 2.48
N ARG A 91 -5.28 13.71 3.20
CA ARG A 91 -4.82 13.05 4.43
C ARG A 91 -5.87 13.19 5.53
N SER A 92 -6.97 12.45 5.42
CA SER A 92 -7.93 12.26 6.49
C SER A 92 -8.26 10.77 6.52
N ILE A 93 -8.09 10.18 7.70
CA ILE A 93 -8.48 8.80 8.00
C ILE A 93 -9.90 8.80 8.60
N ASP A 94 -10.58 9.96 8.64
CA ASP A 94 -11.90 10.09 9.26
C ASP A 94 -12.99 9.53 8.33
N ALA A 95 -13.55 8.40 8.76
CA ALA A 95 -14.84 7.89 8.33
C ALA A 95 -15.68 7.59 9.58
#